data_AF-A0A951XEG6-F1
#
_entry.id   AF-A0A951XEG6-F1
#
_cell.length_a   1.000
_cell.length_b   1.000
_cell.length_c   1.000
_cell.angle_alpha   90.00
_cell.angle_beta   90.00
_cell.angle_gamma   90.00
#
_symmetry.space_group_name_H-M   'P 1'
#
loop_
_entity.id
_entity.type
_entity.pdbx_description
1 polymer ?
#
loop_
_entity_poly.entity_id
_entity_poly.type
_entity_poly.pdbx_seq_one_letter_code
_entity_poly.pdbx_strand_id
1 'polypeptide(L)' 'MGLLTEDSRGTLREVIQLPSSGDCSYPGLLVKGKWLYVSYYSTHEGKSAIYFCRFPLSGFK' A
#
# COMPACT_ATOMS: atom_id res chain seq x y z
N MET A 1 -0.64 4.63 -5.89
CA MET A 1 -1.40 4.43 -4.63
C MET A 1 -0.43 4.60 -3.49
N GLY A 2 -0.67 5.57 -2.60
CA GLY A 2 0.21 5.81 -1.46
C GLY A 2 -0.19 4.98 -0.24
N LEU A 3 0.79 4.43 0.48
CA LEU A 3 0.60 3.95 1.84
C LEU A 3 1.15 4.98 2.81
N LEU A 4 0.33 5.38 3.77
CA LEU A 4 0.66 6.42 4.75
C LEU A 4 0.68 5.85 6.17
N THR A 5 1.55 6.37 7.02
CA THR A 5 1.51 6.21 8.48
C THR A 5 1.07 7.50 9.14
N GLU A 6 0.54 7.38 10.35
CA GLU A 6 0.17 8.51 11.20
C GLU A 6 1.00 8.47 12.48
N ASP A 7 1.54 9.62 12.89
CA ASP A 7 2.21 9.74 14.19
C ASP A 7 1.23 10.10 15.32
N SER A 8 1.71 10.11 16.56
CA SER A 8 0.88 10.40 17.74
C SER A 8 0.30 11.83 17.77
N ARG A 9 0.69 12.70 16.82
CA ARG A 9 0.17 14.06 16.67
C ARG A 9 -0.80 14.19 15.50
N GLY A 10 -1.12 13.08 14.82
CA GLY A 10 -1.99 13.08 13.65
C GLY A 10 -1.29 13.51 12.36
N THR A 11 0.04 13.53 12.33
CA THR A 11 0.77 13.89 11.11
C THR A 11 0.85 12.68 10.19
N LEU A 12 0.23 12.78 9.02
CA LEU A 12 0.34 11.77 7.98
C LEU A 12 1.69 11.85 7.27
N ARG A 13 2.32 10.70 7.06
CA ARG A 13 3.58 10.56 6.31
C ARG A 13 3.42 9.49 5.26
N GLU A 14 3.78 9.81 4.03
CA GLU A 14 3.86 8.81 2.97
C GLU A 14 5.09 7.91 3.18
N VAL A 15 4.86 6.59 3.22
CA VAL A 15 5.92 5.59 3.41
C VAL A 15 6.35 5.01 2.08
N ILE A 16 5.39 4.72 1.21
CA ILE A 16 5.67 4.13 -0.11
C ILE A 16 4.57 4.47 -1.11
N GLN A 17 5.00 4.74 -2.35
CA GLN A 17 4.14 4.86 -3.51
C GLN A 17 4.15 3.55 -4.31
N LEU A 18 2.98 2.96 -4.48
CA LEU A 18 2.78 1.76 -5.30
C LEU A 18 2.41 2.11 -6.74
N PRO A 19 2.90 1.33 -7.74
CA PRO A 19 2.54 1.50 -9.14
C PRO A 19 1.01 1.54 -9.31
N SER A 20 0.52 2.60 -9.93
CA SER A 20 -0.91 2.83 -10.13
C SER A 20 -1.15 3.87 -11.21
N SER A 21 -2.22 3.72 -12.00
CA SER A 21 -2.70 4.74 -12.95
C SER A 21 -3.61 5.79 -12.30
N GLY A 22 -3.65 5.86 -10.96
CA GLY A 22 -4.62 6.69 -10.23
C GLY A 22 -5.99 6.02 -10.06
N ASP A 23 -6.08 4.74 -10.39
CA ASP A 23 -7.32 3.96 -10.46
C ASP A 23 -7.47 2.92 -9.33
N CYS A 24 -6.65 3.05 -8.30
CA CYS A 24 -6.72 2.18 -7.12
C CYS A 24 -7.93 2.55 -6.26
N SER A 25 -8.81 1.56 -6.04
CA SER A 25 -9.88 1.59 -5.03
C SER A 25 -9.52 0.69 -3.83
N TYR A 26 -10.40 0.64 -2.82
CA TYR A 26 -10.33 -0.12 -1.56
C TYR A 26 -9.29 -1.26 -1.53
N PRO A 27 -8.05 -1.01 -1.08
CA PRO A 27 -7.02 -2.05 -1.04
C PRO A 27 -7.29 -3.03 0.11
N GLY A 28 -6.89 -4.28 -0.09
CA GLY A 28 -6.86 -5.29 0.96
C GLY A 28 -5.54 -5.23 1.72
N LEU A 29 -5.60 -5.15 3.05
CA LEU A 29 -4.44 -5.10 3.93
C LEU A 29 -4.50 -6.26 4.94
N LEU A 30 -3.38 -6.96 5.12
CA LEU A 30 -3.22 -8.02 6.12
C LEU A 30 -1.88 -7.90 6.82
N VAL A 31 -1.89 -7.77 8.13
CA VAL A 31 -0.68 -7.89 8.95
C VAL A 31 -0.53 -9.34 9.42
N LYS A 32 0.62 -9.96 9.16
CA LYS A 32 0.96 -11.30 9.65
C LYS A 32 2.44 -11.38 10.04
N GLY A 33 2.68 -11.48 11.34
CA GLY A 33 4.03 -11.43 11.90
C GLY A 33 4.69 -10.07 11.65
N LYS A 34 5.89 -10.08 11.07
CA LYS A 34 6.65 -8.86 10.74
C LYS A 34 6.34 -8.25 9.37
N TRP A 35 5.26 -8.68 8.72
CA TRP A 35 4.94 -8.32 7.34
C TRP A 35 3.55 -7.70 7.22
N LEU A 36 3.47 -6.64 6.41
CA LEU A 36 2.24 -6.12 5.83
C LEU A 36 2.08 -6.71 4.42
N TYR A 37 0.96 -7.34 4.15
CA TYR A 37 0.55 -7.80 2.83
C TYR A 37 -0.49 -6.84 2.27
N VAL A 38 -0.36 -6.50 0.99
CA VAL A 38 -1.24 -5.55 0.31
C VAL A 38 -1.67 -6.15 -1.02
N SER A 39 -2.98 -6.24 -1.24
CA SER A 39 -3.58 -6.53 -2.53
C SER A 39 -4.32 -5.32 -3.05
N TYR A 40 -4.09 -4.92 -4.30
CA TYR A 40 -4.75 -3.76 -4.88
C TYR A 40 -5.00 -3.92 -6.38
N TYR A 41 -6.08 -3.32 -6.87
CA TYR A 41 -6.40 -3.27 -8.29
C TYR A 41 -5.70 -2.08 -8.97
N SER A 42 -5.23 -2.25 -10.21
CA SER A 42 -4.80 -1.13 -11.05
C SER A 42 -4.68 -1.52 -12.54
N THR A 43 -4.63 -0.51 -13.41
CA THR A 43 -4.39 -0.59 -14.86
C THR A 43 -3.00 -0.08 -15.29
N HIS A 44 -2.05 0.10 -14.37
CA HIS A 44 -0.75 0.73 -14.66
C HIS A 44 0.13 -0.02 -15.68
N GLU A 45 -0.14 -1.29 -15.96
CA GLU A 45 0.51 -2.06 -17.03
C GLU A 45 -0.34 -2.12 -18.32
N GLY A 46 -1.32 -1.22 -18.48
CA GLY A 46 -2.19 -1.12 -19.65
C GLY A 46 -3.38 -2.10 -19.65
N LYS A 47 -3.51 -2.95 -18.62
CA LYS A 47 -4.66 -3.83 -18.40
C LYS A 47 -5.02 -3.89 -16.93
N SER A 48 -6.32 -4.02 -16.65
CA SER A 48 -6.88 -4.26 -15.32
C SER A 48 -6.31 -5.54 -14.70
N ALA A 49 -5.64 -5.42 -13.56
CA ALA A 49 -5.11 -6.54 -12.81
C ALA A 49 -5.17 -6.30 -11.29
N ILE A 50 -5.09 -7.39 -10.52
CA ILE A 50 -4.89 -7.35 -9.07
C ILE A 50 -3.40 -7.63 -8.81
N TYR A 51 -2.75 -6.70 -8.15
CA TYR A 51 -1.36 -6.79 -7.75
C TYR A 51 -1.27 -7.18 -6.28
N PHE A 52 -0.22 -7.93 -5.94
CA PHE A 52 0.05 -8.37 -4.58
C PHE A 52 1.48 -8.04 -4.20
N CYS A 53 1.67 -7.43 -3.04
CA CYS A 53 2.99 -7.08 -2.52
C CYS A 53 3.07 -7.30 -1.01
N ARG A 54 4.30 -7.41 -0.51
CA ARG A 54 4.56 -7.49 0.93
C ARG A 54 5.66 -6.52 1.33
N PHE A 55 5.53 -5.95 2.51
CA PHE A 55 6.48 -5.03 3.11
C PHE A 55 6.84 -5.44 4.53
N PRO A 56 8.10 -5.30 4.95
CA PRO A 56 8.45 -5.47 6.35
C PRO A 56 7.86 -4.32 7.18
N LEU A 57 7.22 -4.63 8.31
CA LEU A 57 6.65 -3.61 9.19
C LEU A 57 7.70 -2.64 9.74
N SER A 58 8.97 -3.06 9.82
CA SER A 58 10.08 -2.19 10.24
C SER A 58 10.30 -0.96 9.33
N GLY A 59 9.73 -0.96 8.12
CA GLY A 59 9.74 0.18 7.21
C GLY A 59 8.64 1.22 7.48
N PHE A 60 7.64 0.90 8.30
CA PHE A 60 6.55 1.78 8.68
C PHE A 60 6.83 2.29 10.10
N LYS A 61 7.32 3.52 10.21
CA LYS A 61 7.64 4.19 11.47
C LYS A 61 6.76 5.40 11.69
#